data_AF-A0A4Q3V9S6-F1
#
_entry.id   AF-A0A4Q3V9S6-F1
#
_cell.length_a   1.000
_cell.length_b   1.000
_cell.length_c   1.000
_cell.angle_alpha   90.00
_cell.angle_beta   90.00
_cell.angle_gamma   90.00
#
_symmetry.space_group_name_H-M   'P 1'
#
loop_
_entity.id
_entity.type
_entity.pdbx_description
1 polymer ?
#
loop_
_entity_poly.entity_id
_entity_poly.type
_entity_poly.pdbx_seq_one_letter_code
_entity_poly.pdbx_strand_id
1 'polypeptide(L)'
;MRNSSHRFLWAKGSFAPITNRGDSTFGECKTLIRSSTSWFPMIKSRLSARGRRGFTLVELLVVVLILAILMAVALPLYVSSVNDASRKTCRANMQSIANAAQAWKVKTRAADFSALATSLDPLVDDLGTIPTAPNGGIYSIVVTGSFAPEGGGTAITVPTGGLAVKSGATDPGECGAFIPGAMTK
;
A
#
# COMPACT_ATOMS: atom_id res chain seq x y z
N MET A 1 -57.57 -7.84 -39.94
CA MET A 1 -58.26 -6.82 -39.11
C MET A 1 -58.55 -7.41 -37.74
N ARG A 2 -58.22 -6.67 -36.67
CA ARG A 2 -58.17 -7.04 -35.22
C ARG A 2 -56.86 -7.71 -34.80
N ASN A 3 -56.26 -7.47 -33.63
CA ASN A 3 -56.34 -6.47 -32.55
C ASN A 3 -55.23 -6.85 -31.56
N SER A 4 -54.86 -5.93 -30.66
CA SER A 4 -54.36 -6.17 -29.30
C SER A 4 -52.86 -5.98 -29.07
N SER A 5 -52.58 -4.70 -28.88
CA SER A 5 -51.59 -4.08 -28.02
C SER A 5 -51.30 -4.77 -26.68
N HIS A 6 -50.03 -5.07 -26.43
CA HIS A 6 -49.44 -5.01 -25.08
C HIS A 6 -48.12 -4.23 -25.15
N ARG A 7 -48.21 -2.90 -25.05
CA ARG A 7 -47.07 -2.02 -24.77
C ARG A 7 -46.73 -2.18 -23.28
N PHE A 8 -45.72 -2.98 -22.98
CA PHE A 8 -45.07 -2.96 -21.67
C PHE A 8 -44.38 -1.60 -21.49
N LEU A 9 -45.00 -0.74 -20.69
CA LEU A 9 -44.43 0.50 -20.17
C LEU A 9 -43.43 0.13 -19.07
N TRP A 10 -42.17 -0.04 -19.43
CA TRP A 10 -41.07 0.09 -18.47
C TRP A 10 -40.76 1.57 -18.31
N ALA A 11 -40.87 2.05 -17.07
CA ALA A 11 -40.58 3.41 -16.70
C ALA A 11 -39.16 3.81 -17.17
N LYS A 12 -39.08 4.93 -17.89
CA LYS A 12 -37.82 5.58 -18.23
C LYS A 12 -37.17 6.10 -16.94
N GLY A 13 -36.34 5.28 -16.30
CA GLY A 13 -35.31 5.74 -15.40
C GLY A 13 -34.17 6.31 -16.23
N SER A 14 -34.17 7.63 -16.45
CA SER A 14 -33.01 8.34 -17.01
C SER A 14 -31.87 8.26 -15.98
N PHE A 15 -30.98 7.29 -16.18
CA PHE A 15 -29.72 7.20 -15.47
C PHE A 15 -28.80 8.29 -16.04
N ALA A 16 -28.69 9.42 -15.33
CA ALA A 16 -27.76 10.46 -15.70
C ALA A 16 -26.32 9.97 -15.45
N PRO A 17 -25.39 10.15 -16.40
CA PRO A 17 -23.99 9.82 -16.18
C PRO A 17 -23.38 10.78 -15.15
N ILE A 18 -22.62 10.24 -14.19
CA ILE A 18 -21.75 11.04 -13.32
C ILE A 18 -20.58 11.51 -14.19
N THR A 19 -20.72 12.67 -14.80
CA THR A 19 -19.60 13.36 -15.45
C THR A 19 -18.79 14.07 -14.36
N ASN A 20 -17.53 13.68 -14.22
CA ASN A 20 -16.58 14.38 -13.36
C ASN A 20 -16.29 15.75 -14.00
N ARG A 21 -17.03 16.78 -13.57
CA ARG A 21 -16.70 18.17 -13.91
C ARG A 21 -15.60 18.66 -12.99
N GLY A 22 -14.40 18.74 -13.54
CA GLY A 22 -13.40 19.68 -13.05
C GLY A 22 -13.83 21.09 -13.43
N ASP A 23 -14.62 21.73 -12.56
CA ASP A 23 -14.95 23.15 -12.67
C ASP A 23 -14.10 23.93 -11.66
N SER A 24 -13.01 24.49 -12.17
CA SER A 24 -12.16 25.47 -11.53
C SER A 24 -12.91 26.80 -11.36
N THR A 25 -13.70 26.92 -10.30
CA THR A 25 -14.15 28.21 -9.76
C THR A 25 -14.10 28.17 -8.24
N PHE A 26 -12.89 28.26 -7.69
CA PHE A 26 -12.65 28.51 -6.26
C PHE A 26 -12.87 30.00 -5.97
N GLY A 27 -14.13 30.41 -6.01
CA GLY A 27 -14.65 31.67 -5.49
C GLY A 27 -16.11 31.39 -5.16
N GLU A 28 -16.62 31.50 -3.94
CA GLU A 28 -16.26 32.37 -2.85
C GLU A 28 -16.56 31.64 -1.52
N CYS A 29 -15.53 31.35 -0.72
CA CYS A 29 -15.69 31.12 0.72
C CYS A 29 -14.91 32.22 1.45
N LYS A 30 -15.30 33.47 1.18
CA LYS A 30 -14.89 34.64 1.94
C LYS A 30 -16.09 35.14 2.73
N THR A 31 -15.80 35.66 3.91
CA THR A 31 -16.73 36.24 4.90
C THR A 31 -17.52 35.21 5.69
N LEU A 32 -16.96 34.80 6.84
CA LEU A 32 -17.55 35.05 8.17
C LEU A 32 -16.62 34.47 9.27
N ILE A 33 -15.42 35.03 9.40
CA ILE A 33 -14.72 35.01 10.70
C ILE A 33 -14.46 36.47 11.05
N ARG A 34 -15.48 37.05 11.65
CA ARG A 34 -15.45 38.38 12.26
C ARG A 34 -14.48 38.33 13.43
N SER A 35 -13.63 39.36 13.50
CA SER A 35 -12.78 39.63 14.66
C SER A 35 -13.59 39.60 15.95
N SER A 36 -13.20 38.72 16.87
CA SER A 36 -13.44 38.89 18.29
C SER A 36 -12.21 38.39 19.03
N THR A 37 -11.16 39.21 18.98
CA THR A 37 -9.97 39.07 19.81
C THR A 37 -10.30 39.56 21.23
N SER A 38 -11.20 38.88 21.94
CA SER A 38 -11.44 39.15 23.38
C SER A 38 -12.26 38.06 24.08
N TRP A 39 -11.91 36.78 23.91
CA TRP A 39 -12.46 35.76 24.82
C TRP A 39 -11.51 34.60 25.11
N PHE A 40 -10.24 34.90 25.36
CA PHE A 40 -9.42 34.00 26.18
C PHE A 40 -9.47 34.53 27.62
N PRO A 41 -10.10 33.80 28.57
CA PRO A 41 -9.93 34.13 29.97
C PRO A 41 -8.44 34.02 30.29
N MET A 42 -7.92 35.09 30.86
CA MET A 42 -6.57 35.18 31.38
C MET A 42 -6.41 34.10 32.46
N ILE A 43 -5.88 32.94 32.08
CA ILE A 43 -5.45 31.91 33.03
C ILE A 43 -4.32 32.56 33.83
N LYS A 44 -4.68 33.16 34.97
CA LYS A 44 -3.74 33.57 35.99
C LYS A 44 -3.07 32.29 36.50
N SER A 45 -1.94 31.95 35.89
CA SER A 45 -1.01 30.97 36.42
C SER A 45 -0.50 31.50 37.75
N ARG A 46 -1.16 31.12 38.85
CA ARG A 46 -0.52 31.12 40.15
C ARG A 46 0.52 30.02 40.11
N LEU A 47 1.71 30.36 39.59
CA LEU A 47 2.92 29.60 39.87
C LEU A 47 3.21 29.77 41.36
N SER A 48 2.48 29.00 42.16
CA SER A 48 2.88 28.67 43.52
C SER A 48 4.25 28.02 43.40
N ALA A 49 5.27 28.70 43.91
CA ALA A 49 6.61 28.18 44.09
C ALA A 49 6.56 27.01 45.09
N ARG A 50 6.07 25.85 44.63
CA ARG A 50 6.17 24.59 45.37
C ARG A 50 7.45 23.90 44.89
N GLY A 51 8.46 23.96 45.74
CA GLY A 51 9.68 23.14 45.75
C GLY A 51 10.13 22.56 44.41
N ARG A 52 11.11 23.21 43.77
CA ARG A 52 11.93 22.60 42.72
C ARG A 52 12.69 21.43 43.34
N ARG A 53 12.13 20.23 43.27
CA ARG A 53 12.83 18.98 43.55
C ARG A 53 13.76 18.73 42.36
N GLY A 54 15.07 18.87 42.58
CA GLY A 54 16.06 18.54 41.58
C GLY A 54 16.08 17.03 41.35
N PHE A 55 16.02 16.61 40.09
CA PHE A 55 16.34 15.24 39.69
C PHE A 55 17.75 14.93 40.17
N THR A 56 17.92 13.89 41.00
CA THR A 56 19.27 13.51 41.40
C THR A 56 19.98 12.87 40.20
N LEU A 57 21.28 13.12 40.02
CA LEU A 57 22.06 12.49 38.94
C LEU A 57 22.02 10.95 39.02
N VAL A 58 21.93 10.42 40.25
CA VAL A 58 21.82 8.98 40.50
C VAL A 58 20.50 8.41 40.00
N GLU A 59 19.40 9.16 40.14
CA GLU A 59 18.06 8.75 39.70
C GLU A 59 17.95 8.70 38.17
N LEU A 60 18.67 9.55 37.44
CA LEU A 60 18.76 9.44 35.98
C LEU A 60 19.71 8.29 35.56
N LEU A 61 20.81 8.08 36.29
CA LEU A 61 21.80 7.04 35.99
C LEU A 61 21.19 5.63 36.04
N VAL A 62 20.43 5.31 37.08
CA VAL A 62 19.81 3.97 37.20
C VAL A 62 18.75 3.72 36.13
N VAL A 63 18.05 4.76 35.67
CA VAL A 63 17.01 4.63 34.64
C VAL A 63 17.63 4.30 33.29
N VAL A 64 18.69 5.01 32.87
CA VAL A 64 19.34 4.71 31.59
C VAL A 64 20.04 3.36 31.61
N LEU A 65 20.54 2.91 32.78
CA LEU A 65 21.08 1.56 32.97
C LEU A 65 20.02 0.49 32.68
N ILE A 66 18.82 0.63 33.25
CA ILE A 66 17.73 -0.34 33.02
C ILE A 66 17.26 -0.27 31.56
N LEU A 67 17.13 0.92 30.98
CA LEU A 67 16.76 1.08 29.56
C LEU A 67 17.76 0.41 28.61
N ALA A 68 19.07 0.46 28.91
CA ALA A 68 20.08 -0.20 28.10
C ALA A 68 19.91 -1.73 28.09
N ILE A 69 19.59 -2.33 29.25
CA ILE A 69 19.34 -3.78 29.36
C ILE A 69 18.10 -4.17 28.55
N LEU A 70 17.01 -3.39 28.66
CA LEU A 70 15.79 -3.65 27.89
C LEU A 70 16.01 -3.52 26.38
N MET A 71 16.74 -2.49 25.94
CA MET A 71 17.02 -2.26 24.52
C MET A 71 17.89 -3.36 23.89
N ALA A 72 18.84 -3.91 24.64
CA ALA A 72 19.72 -4.98 24.15
C ALA A 72 18.93 -6.22 23.67
N VAL A 73 17.80 -6.53 24.31
CA VAL A 73 16.92 -7.65 23.93
C VAL A 73 15.82 -7.21 22.96
N ALA A 74 15.29 -6.00 23.12
CA ALA A 74 14.19 -5.51 22.31
C ALA A 74 14.57 -5.24 20.84
N LEU A 75 15.76 -4.69 20.58
CA LEU A 75 16.19 -4.33 19.22
C LEU A 75 16.27 -5.50 18.24
N PRO A 76 16.94 -6.63 18.53
CA PRO A 76 17.04 -7.73 17.55
C PRO A 76 15.67 -8.31 17.20
N LEU A 77 14.77 -8.43 18.18
CA LEU A 77 13.39 -8.91 17.97
C LEU A 77 12.55 -7.93 17.14
N TYR A 78 12.78 -6.62 17.34
CA TYR A 78 12.09 -5.59 16.58
C TYR A 78 12.49 -5.62 15.10
N VAL A 79 13.80 -5.72 14.80
CA VAL A 79 14.29 -5.74 13.42
C VAL A 79 13.78 -6.97 12.66
N SER A 80 13.77 -8.16 13.28
CA SER A 80 13.22 -9.35 12.63
C SER A 80 11.71 -9.21 12.34
N SER A 81 10.95 -8.65 13.27
CA SER A 81 9.51 -8.44 13.11
C SER A 81 9.19 -7.47 11.96
N VAL A 82 9.95 -6.38 11.82
CA VAL A 82 9.79 -5.41 10.73
C VAL A 82 10.15 -6.06 9.38
N ASN A 83 11.20 -6.87 9.33
CA ASN A 83 11.59 -7.59 8.12
C ASN A 83 10.51 -8.59 7.69
N ASP A 84 9.93 -9.33 8.64
CA ASP A 84 8.84 -10.27 8.38
C ASP A 84 7.55 -9.57 7.92
N ALA A 85 7.21 -8.43 8.52
CA ALA A 85 6.09 -7.61 8.07
C ALA A 85 6.31 -7.09 6.64
N SER A 86 7.52 -6.66 6.32
CA SER A 86 7.88 -6.19 4.98
C SER A 86 7.75 -7.30 3.94
N ARG A 87 8.25 -8.51 4.24
CA ARG A 87 8.08 -9.70 3.38
C ARG A 87 6.61 -10.03 3.13
N LYS A 88 5.78 -10.03 4.18
CA LYS A 88 4.33 -10.29 4.06
C LYS A 88 3.62 -9.28 3.18
N THR A 89 3.87 -7.98 3.40
CA THR A 89 3.30 -6.90 2.59
C THR A 89 3.71 -7.03 1.12
N CYS A 90 4.98 -7.31 0.89
CA CYS A 90 5.51 -7.48 -0.45
C CYS A 90 4.89 -8.68 -1.17
N ARG A 91 4.73 -9.83 -0.49
CA ARG A 91 4.05 -11.00 -1.04
C ARG A 91 2.58 -10.73 -1.36
N ALA A 92 1.88 -9.99 -0.51
CA ALA A 92 0.51 -9.55 -0.77
C ALA A 92 0.44 -8.64 -2.01
N ASN A 93 1.36 -7.68 -2.15
CA ASN A 93 1.43 -6.81 -3.32
C ASN A 93 1.71 -7.59 -4.61
N MET A 94 2.66 -8.54 -4.58
CA MET A 94 2.94 -9.40 -5.74
C MET A 94 1.75 -10.27 -6.13
N GLN A 95 1.00 -10.78 -5.15
CA GLN A 95 -0.23 -11.53 -5.40
C GLN A 95 -1.30 -10.66 -6.07
N SER A 96 -1.48 -9.42 -5.61
CA SER A 96 -2.39 -8.45 -6.25
C SER A 96 -1.98 -8.16 -7.69
N ILE A 97 -0.68 -7.95 -7.95
CA ILE A 97 -0.15 -7.73 -9.31
C ILE A 97 -0.37 -8.96 -10.19
N ALA A 98 -0.12 -10.17 -9.66
CA ALA A 98 -0.32 -11.40 -10.42
C ALA A 98 -1.79 -11.61 -10.80
N ASN A 99 -2.72 -11.34 -9.88
CA ASN A 99 -4.15 -11.41 -10.14
C ASN A 99 -4.57 -10.40 -11.23
N ALA A 100 -4.06 -9.17 -11.16
CA ALA A 100 -4.31 -8.16 -12.19
C ALA A 100 -3.70 -8.53 -13.54
N ALA A 101 -2.49 -9.10 -13.56
CA ALA A 101 -1.88 -9.60 -14.80
C ALA A 101 -2.75 -10.70 -15.44
N GLN A 102 -3.30 -11.61 -14.62
CA GLN A 102 -4.23 -12.64 -15.09
C GLN A 102 -5.54 -12.05 -15.62
N ALA A 103 -6.12 -11.06 -14.94
CA ALA A 103 -7.30 -10.34 -15.40
C ALA A 103 -7.05 -9.63 -16.74
N TRP A 104 -5.90 -8.94 -16.86
CA TRP A 104 -5.46 -8.28 -18.08
C TRP A 104 -5.33 -9.27 -19.26
N LYS A 105 -4.77 -10.46 -19.02
CA LYS A 105 -4.65 -11.50 -20.06
C LYS A 105 -6.01 -11.92 -20.61
N VAL A 106 -7.00 -12.07 -19.72
CA VAL A 106 -8.38 -12.42 -20.11
C VAL A 106 -9.06 -11.25 -20.84
N LYS A 107 -8.92 -10.02 -20.35
CA LYS A 107 -9.51 -8.80 -20.95
C LYS A 107 -8.98 -8.53 -22.36
N THR A 108 -7.67 -8.64 -22.54
CA THR A 108 -6.98 -8.35 -23.81
C THR A 108 -6.94 -9.56 -24.74
N ARG A 109 -7.36 -10.74 -24.27
CA ARG A 109 -7.19 -12.03 -24.97
C ARG A 109 -5.74 -12.26 -25.41
N ALA A 110 -4.79 -11.84 -24.59
CA ALA A 110 -3.37 -11.98 -24.89
C ALA A 110 -2.96 -13.46 -24.82
N ALA A 111 -2.14 -13.91 -25.77
CA ALA A 111 -1.60 -15.27 -25.76
C ALA A 111 -0.69 -15.50 -24.53
N ASP A 112 0.12 -14.50 -24.19
CA ASP A 112 1.17 -14.56 -23.17
C ASP A 112 1.32 -13.24 -22.41
N PHE A 113 2.10 -13.25 -21.33
CA PHE A 113 2.36 -12.06 -20.51
C PHE A 113 3.53 -11.19 -21.04
N SER A 114 4.06 -11.46 -22.25
CA SER A 114 5.24 -10.78 -22.81
C SER A 114 5.10 -9.26 -22.89
N ALA A 115 3.90 -8.73 -23.12
CA ALA A 115 3.65 -7.28 -23.17
C ALA A 115 3.86 -6.59 -21.81
N LEU A 116 3.80 -7.35 -20.71
CA LEU A 116 3.98 -6.87 -19.35
C LEU A 116 5.43 -6.97 -18.86
N ALA A 117 6.30 -7.59 -19.65
CA ALA A 117 7.72 -7.75 -19.30
C ALA A 117 8.47 -6.41 -19.24
N THR A 118 8.03 -5.43 -20.03
CA THR A 118 8.68 -4.11 -20.15
C THR A 118 8.02 -3.04 -19.29
N SER A 119 6.73 -3.17 -18.97
CA SER A 119 5.96 -2.17 -18.22
C SER A 119 4.71 -2.74 -17.58
N LEU A 120 4.43 -2.31 -16.35
CA LEU A 120 3.22 -2.63 -15.59
C LEU A 120 2.06 -1.65 -15.84
N ASP A 121 2.26 -0.62 -16.66
CA ASP A 121 1.26 0.41 -16.97
C ASP A 121 -0.11 -0.15 -17.42
N PRO A 122 -0.20 -1.23 -18.22
CA PRO A 122 -1.49 -1.80 -18.61
C PRO A 122 -2.32 -2.38 -17.45
N LEU A 123 -1.72 -2.57 -16.27
CA LEU A 123 -2.39 -3.09 -15.08
C LEU A 123 -2.94 -1.97 -14.18
N VAL A 124 -2.63 -0.70 -14.46
CA VAL A 124 -3.07 0.43 -13.64
C VAL A 124 -4.59 0.51 -13.57
N ASP A 125 -5.29 0.15 -14.64
CA ASP A 125 -6.77 0.08 -14.67
C ASP A 125 -7.34 -0.90 -13.62
N ASP A 126 -6.63 -2.01 -13.37
CA ASP A 126 -7.10 -3.09 -12.49
C ASP A 126 -6.58 -2.93 -11.04
N LEU A 127 -5.44 -2.26 -10.83
CA LEU A 127 -4.89 -1.97 -9.50
C LEU A 127 -5.21 -0.57 -8.96
N GLY A 128 -5.63 0.38 -9.79
CA GLY A 128 -5.77 1.80 -9.47
C GLY A 128 -4.43 2.55 -9.32
N THR A 129 -3.49 1.99 -8.57
CA THR A 129 -2.09 2.46 -8.45
C THR A 129 -1.15 1.27 -8.31
N ILE A 130 -0.01 1.29 -8.98
CA ILE A 130 0.99 0.23 -8.84
C ILE A 130 1.59 0.32 -7.42
N PRO A 131 1.45 -0.73 -6.59
CA PRO A 131 2.01 -0.71 -5.25
C PRO A 131 3.54 -0.65 -5.32
N THR A 132 4.16 0.10 -4.41
CA THR A 132 5.61 0.13 -4.24
C THR A 132 6.04 -0.93 -3.25
N ALA A 133 7.27 -1.43 -3.38
CA ALA A 133 7.81 -2.32 -2.35
C ALA A 133 8.00 -1.55 -1.04
N PRO A 134 7.92 -2.22 0.13
CA PRO A 134 8.13 -1.59 1.44
C PRO A 134 9.47 -0.85 1.56
N ASN A 135 10.44 -1.22 0.73
CA ASN A 135 11.80 -0.70 0.71
C ASN A 135 12.03 0.35 -0.40
N GLY A 136 10.96 0.78 -1.09
CA GLY A 136 11.05 1.71 -2.23
C GLY A 136 11.42 1.06 -3.57
N GLY A 137 11.62 -0.26 -3.60
CA GLY A 137 11.81 -1.02 -4.84
C GLY A 137 10.54 -1.08 -5.71
N ILE A 138 10.74 -1.43 -6.99
CA ILE A 138 9.67 -1.57 -7.99
C ILE A 138 9.44 -3.06 -8.28
N TYR A 139 8.20 -3.43 -8.57
CA TYR A 139 7.87 -4.78 -9.05
C TYR A 139 8.06 -4.89 -10.56
N SER A 140 8.43 -6.07 -11.05
CA SER A 140 8.49 -6.35 -12.48
C SER A 140 7.97 -7.74 -12.77
N ILE A 141 7.39 -7.90 -13.95
CA ILE A 141 6.94 -9.20 -14.42
C ILE A 141 8.06 -9.86 -15.21
N VAL A 142 8.34 -11.12 -14.90
CA VAL A 142 9.25 -11.94 -15.69
C VAL A 142 8.48 -13.05 -16.38
N VAL A 143 8.70 -13.12 -17.69
CA VAL A 143 7.98 -13.99 -18.63
C VAL A 143 8.79 -15.21 -19.05
N THR A 144 10.06 -15.28 -18.66
CA THR A 144 10.95 -16.42 -18.87
C THR A 144 12.12 -16.30 -17.90
N GLY A 145 12.50 -17.40 -17.26
CA GLY A 145 13.67 -17.42 -16.38
C GLY A 145 13.48 -18.36 -15.20
N SER A 146 14.49 -18.45 -14.34
CA SER A 146 14.45 -19.25 -13.13
C SER A 146 14.71 -18.38 -11.91
N PHE A 147 13.92 -18.56 -10.86
CA PHE A 147 14.03 -17.82 -9.61
C PHE A 147 14.23 -18.78 -8.45
N ALA A 148 15.16 -18.44 -7.56
CA ALA A 148 15.23 -19.12 -6.27
C ALA A 148 14.01 -18.67 -5.42
N PRO A 149 13.29 -19.60 -4.78
CA PRO A 149 12.26 -19.24 -3.80
C PRO A 149 12.90 -18.53 -2.60
N GLU A 150 12.12 -17.66 -1.94
CA GLU A 150 12.51 -17.10 -0.64
C GLU A 150 12.87 -18.23 0.33
N GLY A 151 14.06 -18.18 0.94
CA GLY A 151 14.49 -19.16 1.94
C GLY A 151 15.41 -20.29 1.43
N GLY A 152 15.82 -20.27 0.15
CA GLY A 152 16.80 -21.22 -0.37
C GLY A 152 16.18 -22.58 -0.70
N GLY A 153 15.77 -22.74 -1.95
CA GLY A 153 15.22 -23.99 -2.49
C GLY A 153 15.57 -24.15 -3.96
N THR A 154 15.09 -25.24 -4.57
CA THR A 154 15.28 -25.46 -6.02
C THR A 154 14.64 -24.33 -6.82
N ALA A 155 15.40 -23.77 -7.77
CA ALA A 155 14.92 -22.68 -8.60
C ALA A 155 13.65 -23.10 -9.36
N ILE A 156 12.60 -22.29 -9.24
CA ILE A 156 11.37 -22.48 -10.00
C ILE A 156 11.58 -21.85 -11.37
N THR A 157 11.40 -22.64 -12.42
CA THR A 157 11.56 -22.19 -13.81
C THR A 157 10.21 -21.76 -14.35
N VAL A 158 10.16 -20.54 -14.87
CA VAL A 158 9.00 -19.94 -15.53
C VAL A 158 9.10 -20.31 -17.02
N PRO A 159 8.13 -21.06 -17.57
CA PRO A 159 8.11 -21.36 -19.00
C PRO A 159 7.95 -20.07 -19.81
N THR A 160 8.38 -20.09 -21.07
CA THR A 160 8.26 -18.94 -21.97
C THR A 160 6.80 -18.49 -22.08
N GLY A 161 6.57 -17.18 -21.93
CA GLY A 161 5.22 -16.61 -21.90
C GLY A 161 4.48 -16.79 -20.58
N GLY A 162 5.14 -17.37 -19.56
CA GLY A 162 4.63 -17.53 -18.21
C GLY A 162 4.56 -16.22 -17.42
N LEU A 163 4.11 -16.32 -16.17
CA LEU A 163 3.97 -15.19 -15.27
C LEU A 163 4.75 -15.44 -13.99
N ALA A 164 5.71 -14.57 -13.72
CA ALA A 164 6.29 -14.40 -12.40
C ALA A 164 6.34 -12.91 -12.07
N VAL A 165 6.07 -12.55 -10.82
CA VAL A 165 6.25 -11.19 -10.32
C VAL A 165 7.44 -11.20 -9.39
N LYS A 166 8.42 -10.31 -9.61
CA LYS A 166 9.57 -10.14 -8.72
C LYS A 166 9.62 -8.72 -8.20
N SER A 167 10.13 -8.52 -6.99
CA SER A 167 10.58 -7.20 -6.52
C SER A 167 12.02 -6.92 -6.97
N GLY A 168 12.39 -5.64 -7.11
CA GLY A 168 13.74 -5.21 -7.50
C GLY A 168 14.84 -5.66 -6.52
N ALA A 169 16.04 -5.90 -7.07
CA ALA A 169 17.12 -6.74 -6.52
C ALA A 169 18.13 -6.06 -5.58
N THR A 170 17.69 -5.10 -4.76
CA THR A 170 18.59 -4.41 -3.84
C THR A 170 17.90 -4.34 -2.49
N ASP A 171 18.04 -5.37 -1.62
CA ASP A 171 18.14 -5.23 -0.16
C ASP A 171 17.96 -6.56 0.63
N PRO A 172 18.51 -6.64 1.87
CA PRO A 172 18.36 -7.79 2.77
C PRO A 172 16.90 -7.95 3.25
N GLY A 173 16.09 -8.58 2.42
CA GLY A 173 14.64 -8.69 2.62
C GLY A 173 13.88 -8.97 1.34
N GLU A 174 14.57 -9.30 0.23
CA GLU A 174 13.95 -9.68 -1.03
C GLU A 174 12.81 -10.67 -0.80
N CYS A 175 11.68 -10.30 -1.38
CA CYS A 175 10.45 -11.07 -1.30
C CYS A 175 10.46 -12.26 -2.28
N GLY A 176 11.60 -12.51 -2.91
CA GLY A 176 11.78 -13.46 -4.01
C GLY A 176 10.90 -13.17 -5.21
N ALA A 177 10.49 -14.23 -5.89
CA ALA A 177 9.54 -14.18 -6.99
C ALA A 177 8.24 -14.91 -6.63
N PHE A 178 7.12 -14.31 -6.96
CA PHE A 178 5.80 -14.91 -6.86
C PHE A 178 5.37 -15.48 -8.21
N ILE A 179 5.04 -16.78 -8.24
CA ILE A 179 4.50 -17.46 -9.42
C ILE A 179 3.08 -17.92 -9.06
N PRO A 180 2.04 -17.41 -9.73
CA PRO A 180 0.67 -17.79 -9.44
C PRO A 180 0.46 -19.29 -9.69
N GLY A 181 -0.11 -19.98 -8.72
CA GLY A 181 -0.35 -21.43 -8.77
C GLY A 181 0.85 -22.30 -8.33
N ALA A 182 2.04 -21.73 -8.14
CA ALA A 182 3.13 -22.42 -7.46
C ALA A 182 2.99 -22.19 -5.95
N MET A 183 2.74 -23.25 -5.17
CA MET A 183 2.77 -23.15 -3.70
C MET A 183 4.22 -22.93 -3.26
N THR A 184 4.56 -21.68 -2.97
CA THR A 184 5.80 -21.33 -2.26
C THR A 184 5.63 -21.72 -0.79
N LYS A 185 6.19 -22.88 -0.44
CA LYS A 185 6.26 -23.42 0.94
C LYS A 185 7.11 -22.53 1.83
#